data_AF-A0A1V3KXX9-F1
#
_entry.id   AF-A0A1V3KXX9-F1
#
_cell.length_a   1.000
_cell.length_b   1.000
_cell.length_c   1.000
_cell.angle_alpha   90.00
_cell.angle_beta   90.00
_cell.angle_gamma   90.00
#
_symmetry.space_group_name_H-M   'P 1'
#
loop_
_entity.id
_entity.type
_entity.pdbx_description
1 polymer ?
#
loop_
_entity_poly.entity_id
_entity_poly.type
_entity_poly.pdbx_seq_one_letter_code
_entity_poly.pdbx_strand_id
1 'polypeptide(L)'
;MKKYWWVNQSTKKGYAQNKIIWAPEKNKQGNKVPHWDSLFDANIGDEVIHYTDGYIVGISQVIGKAEKASNPYPDNIQWDIDGKRLPIEYHEINPIPKKAIHINIRKENKSIFDKNGNVKQGYFFLIDDLLQQEIKKLLKKIE
;
A
#
# COMPACT_ATOMS: atom_id res chain seq x y z
N MET A 1 3.22 15.10 -12.51
CA MET A 1 2.00 14.27 -12.60
C MET A 1 1.82 13.51 -11.31
N LYS A 2 0.57 13.40 -10.84
CA LYS A 2 0.22 12.60 -9.65
C LYS A 2 0.49 11.11 -9.94
N LYS A 3 1.18 10.41 -9.03
CA LYS A 3 1.38 8.97 -9.10
C LYS A 3 0.37 8.24 -8.21
N TYR A 4 0.23 6.95 -8.48
CA TYR A 4 -0.68 6.07 -7.78
C TYR A 4 0.08 4.89 -7.23
N TRP A 5 -0.20 4.58 -5.97
CA TRP A 5 0.49 3.55 -5.23
C TRP A 5 -0.50 2.54 -4.69
N TRP A 6 -0.01 1.33 -4.45
CA TRP A 6 -0.73 0.27 -3.78
C TRP A 6 0.10 -0.23 -2.61
N VAL A 7 -0.50 -0.30 -1.42
CA VAL A 7 0.14 -0.82 -0.22
C VAL A 7 -0.54 -2.11 0.25
N ASN A 8 0.25 -3.17 0.41
CA ASN A 8 -0.18 -4.43 1.00
C ASN A 8 0.04 -4.38 2.52
N GLN A 9 -1.03 -4.39 3.28
CA GLN A 9 -1.03 -4.40 4.74
C GLN A 9 -1.69 -5.68 5.27
N SER A 10 -1.41 -6.05 6.52
CA SER A 10 -1.95 -7.25 7.15
C SER A 10 -2.70 -6.88 8.43
N THR A 11 -3.77 -7.59 8.78
CA THR A 11 -4.45 -7.36 10.07
C THR A 11 -3.79 -8.06 11.26
N LYS A 12 -2.76 -8.90 11.02
CA LYS A 12 -2.24 -9.90 11.98
C LYS A 12 -1.60 -9.38 13.28
N LYS A 13 -1.67 -8.07 13.58
CA LYS A 13 -0.94 -7.48 14.72
C LYS A 13 -1.80 -6.64 15.68
N GLY A 14 -3.12 -6.78 15.70
CA GLY A 14 -3.98 -6.13 16.70
C GLY A 14 -4.10 -4.60 16.59
N TYR A 15 -3.36 -3.95 15.69
CA TYR A 15 -3.37 -2.51 15.41
C TYR A 15 -3.89 -2.21 14.01
N ALA A 16 -4.43 -1.00 13.81
CA ALA A 16 -4.88 -0.50 12.51
C ALA A 16 -3.70 -0.22 11.57
N GLN A 17 -3.15 -1.26 10.95
CA GLN A 17 -2.04 -1.12 10.00
C GLN A 17 -2.40 -0.22 8.82
N ASN A 18 -3.68 -0.18 8.45
CA ASN A 18 -4.14 0.52 7.25
C ASN A 18 -3.95 2.04 7.32
N LYS A 19 -3.89 2.63 8.52
CA LYS A 19 -3.74 4.07 8.71
C LYS A 19 -2.27 4.53 8.72
N ILE A 20 -1.33 3.59 8.70
CA ILE A 20 0.10 3.88 8.80
C ILE A 20 0.86 3.15 7.71
N ILE A 21 1.55 3.93 6.87
CA ILE A 21 2.53 3.39 5.92
C ILE A 21 3.91 3.51 6.57
N TRP A 22 4.48 2.37 6.93
CA TRP A 22 5.79 2.28 7.55
C TRP A 22 6.51 1.01 7.10
N ALA A 23 7.80 1.12 6.85
CA ALA A 23 8.66 -0.02 6.57
C ALA A 23 10.01 0.11 7.31
N PRO A 24 10.61 -1.01 7.75
CA PRO A 24 11.93 -0.98 8.36
C PRO A 24 12.99 -0.61 7.31
N GLU A 25 14.13 -0.06 7.72
CA GLU A 25 15.21 0.25 6.77
C GLU A 25 15.95 -1.00 6.30
N LYS A 26 16.01 -2.02 7.16
CA LYS A 26 16.72 -3.28 6.95
C LYS A 26 15.85 -4.45 7.38
N ASN A 27 16.03 -5.58 6.72
CA ASN A 27 15.40 -6.82 7.17
C ASN A 27 16.15 -7.38 8.38
N LYS A 28 15.65 -8.47 8.98
CA LYS A 28 16.28 -9.14 10.11
C LYS A 28 17.74 -9.58 9.86
N GLN A 29 18.15 -9.71 8.60
CA GLN A 29 19.50 -10.09 8.18
C GLN A 29 20.38 -8.88 7.87
N GLY A 30 19.90 -7.65 8.12
CA GLY A 30 20.63 -6.40 7.87
C GLY A 30 20.61 -5.91 6.42
N ASN A 31 19.89 -6.59 5.52
CA ASN A 31 19.86 -6.24 4.10
C ASN A 31 18.78 -5.20 3.79
N LYS A 32 19.08 -4.29 2.86
CA LYS A 32 18.08 -3.40 2.24
C LYS A 32 17.08 -4.22 1.44
N VAL A 33 15.82 -3.79 1.42
CA VAL A 33 14.76 -4.48 0.67
C VAL A 33 14.14 -3.49 -0.33
N PRO A 34 14.24 -3.77 -1.65
CA PRO A 34 13.87 -2.81 -2.70
C PRO A 34 12.44 -2.27 -2.63
N HIS A 35 11.46 -3.05 -2.18
CA HIS A 35 10.07 -2.59 -2.07
C HIS A 35 9.82 -1.64 -0.87
N TRP A 36 10.81 -1.44 0.00
CA TRP A 36 10.79 -0.38 1.01
C TRP A 36 11.40 0.92 0.49
N ASP A 37 12.33 0.85 -0.46
CA ASP A 37 12.92 2.02 -1.08
C ASP A 37 11.90 2.79 -1.94
N SER A 38 10.89 2.10 -2.48
CA SER A 38 9.79 2.73 -3.25
C SER A 38 8.99 3.77 -2.44
N LEU A 39 9.06 3.75 -1.09
CA LEU A 39 8.46 4.80 -0.27
C LEU A 39 9.06 6.19 -0.53
N PHE A 40 10.33 6.26 -0.95
CA PHE A 40 11.00 7.52 -1.27
C PHE A 40 10.51 8.16 -2.57
N ASP A 41 9.97 7.35 -3.48
CA ASP A 41 9.52 7.79 -4.79
C ASP A 41 8.15 8.48 -4.72
N ALA A 42 7.43 8.31 -3.61
CA ALA A 42 6.16 8.98 -3.34
C ALA A 42 6.37 10.49 -3.11
N ASN A 43 5.44 11.29 -3.65
CA ASN A 43 5.43 12.74 -3.55
C ASN A 43 4.12 13.21 -2.93
N ILE A 44 4.17 14.41 -2.34
CA ILE A 44 2.97 15.09 -1.87
C ILE A 44 1.95 15.17 -3.00
N GLY A 45 0.71 14.77 -2.72
CA GLY A 45 -0.39 14.71 -3.68
C GLY A 45 -0.57 13.36 -4.38
N ASP A 46 0.39 12.43 -4.27
CA ASP A 46 0.21 11.05 -4.72
C ASP A 46 -0.91 10.36 -3.92
N GLU A 47 -1.55 9.38 -4.53
CA GLU A 47 -2.65 8.63 -3.91
C GLU A 47 -2.25 7.18 -3.68
N VAL A 48 -2.62 6.63 -2.54
CA VAL A 48 -2.29 5.27 -2.13
C VAL A 48 -3.56 4.46 -1.89
N ILE A 49 -3.62 3.28 -2.49
CA ILE A 49 -4.67 2.30 -2.31
C ILE A 49 -4.24 1.30 -1.25
N HIS A 50 -5.05 1.15 -0.20
CA HIS A 50 -4.76 0.26 0.92
C HIS A 50 -5.43 -1.09 0.72
N TYR A 51 -4.63 -2.15 0.68
CA TYR A 51 -5.09 -3.51 0.48
C TYR A 51 -4.74 -4.40 1.66
N THR A 52 -5.72 -5.18 2.13
CA THR A 52 -5.54 -6.11 3.24
C THR A 52 -6.48 -7.30 3.08
N ASP A 53 -5.96 -8.51 3.30
CA ASP A 53 -6.73 -9.75 3.39
C ASP A 53 -7.74 -9.99 2.25
N GLY A 54 -7.42 -9.55 1.03
CA GLY A 54 -8.29 -9.72 -0.14
C GLY A 54 -9.15 -8.52 -0.52
N TYR A 55 -9.08 -7.43 0.25
CA TYR A 55 -9.95 -6.27 0.12
C TYR A 55 -9.15 -4.97 -0.02
N ILE A 56 -9.68 -4.04 -0.82
CA ILE A 56 -9.33 -2.63 -0.74
C ILE A 56 -10.14 -2.04 0.41
N VAL A 57 -9.46 -1.42 1.37
CA VAL A 57 -10.04 -1.02 2.66
C VAL A 57 -9.91 0.49 2.93
N GLY A 58 -9.15 1.21 2.11
CA GLY A 58 -9.03 2.65 2.22
C GLY A 58 -8.20 3.25 1.10
N ILE A 59 -8.23 4.57 1.04
CA ILE A 59 -7.43 5.38 0.14
C ILE A 59 -6.81 6.49 0.96
N SER A 60 -5.58 6.85 0.64
CA SER A 60 -4.94 7.99 1.27
C SER A 60 -4.28 8.91 0.26
N GLN A 61 -4.09 10.17 0.66
CA GLN A 61 -3.24 11.11 -0.05
C GLN A 61 -1.93 11.28 0.71
N VAL A 62 -0.81 11.28 -0.01
CA VAL A 62 0.51 11.58 0.54
C VAL A 62 0.58 13.08 0.87
N ILE A 63 0.88 13.40 2.13
CA ILE A 63 0.96 14.79 2.63
C ILE A 63 2.37 15.21 3.01
N GLY A 64 3.34 14.30 2.92
CA GLY A 64 4.75 14.58 3.21
C GLY A 64 5.68 13.58 2.53
N LYS A 65 6.98 13.88 2.59
CA LYS A 65 8.01 12.94 2.13
C LYS A 65 8.24 11.84 3.16
N ALA A 66 8.69 10.68 2.70
CA ALA A 66 9.09 9.61 3.60
C ALA A 66 10.21 10.09 4.52
N GLU A 67 10.01 9.94 5.82
CA GLU A 67 10.93 10.40 6.87
C GLU A 67 11.31 9.24 7.79
N LYS A 68 12.47 9.36 8.44
CA LYS A 68 12.88 8.38 9.44
C LYS A 68 11.90 8.41 10.60
N ALA A 69 11.44 7.23 11.01
CA ALA A 69 10.47 7.09 12.07
C ALA A 69 10.66 5.76 12.79
N SER A 70 10.48 5.78 14.10
CA SER A 70 10.47 4.57 14.91
C SER A 70 9.29 3.67 14.52
N ASN A 71 9.46 2.37 14.73
CA ASN A 71 8.44 1.37 14.52
C ASN A 71 7.18 1.71 15.33
N PRO A 72 6.03 1.95 14.66
CA PRO A 72 4.79 2.32 15.34
C PRO A 72 4.08 1.11 15.99
N TYR A 73 4.65 -0.10 15.86
CA TYR A 73 4.10 -1.35 16.39
C TYR A 73 5.00 -1.87 17.52
N PRO A 74 4.79 -1.42 18.78
CA PRO A 74 5.69 -1.71 19.90
C PRO A 74 5.79 -3.22 20.22
N ASP A 75 4.71 -3.98 20.02
CA ASP A 75 4.68 -5.42 20.32
C ASP A 75 5.30 -6.30 19.22
N ASN A 76 5.77 -5.68 18.14
CA ASN A 76 6.28 -6.39 16.98
C ASN A 76 7.80 -6.52 17.01
N ILE A 77 8.29 -7.45 17.83
CA ILE A 77 9.71 -7.81 17.99
C ILE A 77 10.39 -8.31 16.69
N GLN A 78 9.63 -8.53 15.62
CA GLN A 78 10.18 -8.98 14.35
C GLN A 78 10.71 -7.86 13.46
N TRP A 79 10.33 -6.60 13.72
CA TRP A 79 10.73 -5.46 12.92
C TRP A 79 11.75 -4.63 13.68
N ASP A 80 12.66 -4.01 12.92
CA ASP A 80 13.65 -3.10 13.48
C ASP A 80 12.95 -1.92 14.18
N ILE A 81 13.62 -1.32 15.14
CA ILE A 81 13.14 -0.10 15.83
C ILE A 81 13.13 1.05 14.83
N ASP A 82 14.11 1.09 13.92
CA ASP A 82 14.27 2.15 12.95
C ASP A 82 13.67 1.79 11.59
N GLY A 83 12.92 2.73 11.04
CA GLY A 83 12.33 2.60 9.72
C GLY A 83 11.98 3.95 9.13
N LYS A 84 11.05 3.91 8.19
CA LYS A 84 10.55 5.08 7.49
C LYS A 84 9.05 5.09 7.51
N ARG A 85 8.49 6.26 7.77
CA ARG A 85 7.06 6.53 7.68
C ARG A 85 6.79 7.43 6.48
N LEU A 86 5.73 7.13 5.76
CA LEU A 86 5.19 8.02 4.74
C LEU A 86 3.99 8.76 5.34
N PRO A 87 4.05 10.09 5.54
CA PRO A 87 2.92 10.86 6.03
C PRO A 87 1.77 10.83 5.03
N ILE A 88 0.60 10.41 5.50
CA ILE A 88 -0.62 10.29 4.69
C ILE A 88 -1.84 10.85 5.42
N GLU A 89 -2.82 11.31 4.64
CA GLU A 89 -4.19 11.57 5.08
C GLU A 89 -5.07 10.40 4.62
N TYR A 90 -5.51 9.58 5.58
CA TYR A 90 -6.21 8.32 5.31
C TYR A 90 -7.73 8.48 5.34
N HIS A 91 -8.40 7.92 4.33
CA HIS A 91 -9.84 7.82 4.22
C HIS A 91 -10.26 6.35 4.17
N GLU A 92 -11.07 5.96 5.15
CA GLU A 92 -11.67 4.64 5.23
C GLU A 92 -12.82 4.51 4.21
N ILE A 93 -12.97 3.33 3.63
CA ILE A 93 -14.05 3.03 2.68
C ILE A 93 -14.74 1.72 3.06
N ASN A 94 -15.94 1.51 2.52
CA ASN A 94 -16.56 0.18 2.55
C ASN A 94 -15.65 -0.82 1.80
N PRO A 95 -15.25 -1.95 2.44
CA PRO A 95 -14.28 -2.86 1.84
C PRO A 95 -14.71 -3.40 0.48
N ILE A 96 -13.85 -3.24 -0.53
CA ILE A 96 -14.09 -3.72 -1.89
C ILE A 96 -13.27 -4.98 -2.12
N PRO A 97 -13.87 -6.14 -2.43
CA PRO A 97 -13.10 -7.34 -2.71
C PRO A 97 -12.25 -7.13 -3.98
N LYS A 98 -10.98 -7.55 -3.96
CA LYS A 98 -10.09 -7.53 -5.14
C LYS A 98 -10.74 -8.10 -6.41
N LYS A 99 -11.60 -9.12 -6.23
CA LYS A 99 -12.31 -9.79 -7.33
C LYS A 99 -13.27 -8.85 -8.09
N ALA A 100 -13.67 -7.72 -7.50
CA ALA A 100 -14.43 -6.68 -8.18
C ALA A 100 -13.62 -5.96 -9.26
N ILE A 101 -12.29 -5.96 -9.17
CA ILE A 101 -11.41 -5.46 -10.24
C ILE A 101 -11.41 -6.50 -11.36
N HIS A 102 -11.76 -6.04 -12.57
CA HIS A 102 -11.83 -6.89 -13.75
C HIS A 102 -10.55 -7.70 -13.96
N ILE A 103 -10.67 -8.99 -14.29
CA ILE A 103 -9.52 -9.90 -14.37
C ILE A 103 -8.49 -9.48 -15.42
N ASN A 104 -8.94 -8.89 -16.54
CA ASN A 104 -8.02 -8.42 -17.58
C ASN A 104 -7.16 -7.26 -17.09
N ILE A 105 -7.77 -6.28 -16.38
CA ILE A 105 -7.03 -5.17 -15.77
C ILE A 105 -6.03 -5.69 -14.75
N ARG A 106 -6.42 -6.69 -13.94
CA ARG A 106 -5.48 -7.34 -13.01
C ARG A 106 -4.31 -7.99 -13.75
N LYS A 107 -4.56 -8.73 -14.84
CA LYS A 107 -3.49 -9.42 -15.59
C LYS A 107 -2.60 -8.47 -16.40
N GLU A 108 -3.13 -7.35 -16.84
CA GLU A 108 -2.40 -6.30 -17.57
C GLU A 108 -1.47 -5.52 -16.65
N ASN A 109 -1.91 -5.21 -15.42
CA ASN A 109 -1.06 -4.55 -14.44
C ASN A 109 -0.09 -5.54 -13.78
N LYS A 110 1.05 -5.74 -14.47
CA LYS A 110 2.14 -6.61 -14.03
C LYS A 110 2.92 -6.05 -12.84
N SER A 111 2.64 -4.83 -12.36
CA SER A 111 3.33 -4.27 -11.20
C SER A 111 2.85 -4.93 -9.92
N ILE A 112 1.54 -4.92 -9.68
CA ILE A 112 0.94 -5.40 -8.43
C ILE A 112 0.38 -6.82 -8.54
N PHE A 113 0.04 -7.32 -9.74
CA PHE A 113 -0.57 -8.65 -9.90
C PHE A 113 0.34 -9.65 -10.64
N ASP A 114 0.23 -10.92 -10.25
CA ASP A 114 0.84 -12.05 -10.97
C ASP A 114 0.02 -12.44 -12.21
N LYS A 115 0.51 -13.43 -12.98
CA LYS A 115 -0.15 -13.94 -14.20
C LYS A 115 -1.57 -14.48 -13.96
N ASN A 116 -1.91 -14.81 -12.72
CA ASN A 116 -3.22 -15.33 -12.30
C ASN A 116 -4.13 -14.20 -11.76
N GLY A 117 -3.65 -12.95 -11.69
CA GLY A 117 -4.36 -11.83 -11.11
C GLY A 117 -4.35 -11.82 -9.58
N ASN A 118 -3.43 -12.54 -8.93
CA ASN A 118 -3.20 -12.48 -7.50
C ASN A 118 -2.25 -11.34 -7.17
N VAL A 119 -2.45 -10.70 -6.02
CA VAL A 119 -1.54 -9.65 -5.55
C VAL A 119 -0.18 -10.27 -5.25
N LYS A 120 0.87 -9.66 -5.78
CA LYS A 120 2.26 -10.08 -5.55
C LYS A 120 2.67 -9.83 -4.10
N GLN A 121 3.62 -10.64 -3.63
CA GLN A 121 4.29 -10.39 -2.36
C GLN A 121 5.17 -9.13 -2.45
N GLY A 122 5.10 -8.31 -1.41
CA GLY A 122 5.78 -7.03 -1.28
C GLY A 122 4.89 -6.05 -0.56
N TYR A 123 5.39 -4.83 -0.33
CA TYR A 123 4.73 -3.84 0.52
C TYR A 123 4.13 -2.69 -0.29
N PHE A 124 4.94 -1.96 -1.06
CA PHE A 124 4.54 -0.71 -1.69
C PHE A 124 4.86 -0.75 -3.19
N PHE A 125 3.87 -0.53 -4.03
CA PHE A 125 3.98 -0.71 -5.48
C PHE A 125 3.44 0.50 -6.23
N LEU A 126 4.14 0.94 -7.27
CA LEU A 126 3.59 1.88 -8.24
C LEU A 126 2.54 1.15 -9.09
N ILE A 127 1.38 1.76 -9.30
CA ILE A 127 0.34 1.23 -10.18
C ILE A 127 0.07 2.18 -11.36
N ASP A 128 -0.47 1.63 -12.43
CA ASP A 128 -0.85 2.41 -13.61
C ASP A 128 -2.20 3.12 -13.43
N ASP A 129 -2.43 4.11 -14.30
CA ASP A 129 -3.64 4.90 -14.31
C ASP A 129 -4.88 4.05 -14.61
N LEU A 130 -4.74 2.99 -15.40
CA LEU A 130 -5.85 2.11 -15.77
C LEU A 130 -6.41 1.38 -14.55
N LEU A 131 -5.55 0.76 -13.73
CA LEU A 131 -5.96 0.11 -12.49
C LEU A 131 -6.59 1.12 -11.52
N GLN A 132 -5.98 2.31 -11.43
CA GLN A 132 -6.48 3.35 -10.54
C GLN A 132 -7.87 3.85 -10.94
N GLN A 133 -8.10 4.06 -12.23
CA GLN A 133 -9.40 4.49 -12.76
C GLN A 133 -10.48 3.45 -12.51
N GLU A 134 -10.15 2.16 -12.65
CA GLU A 134 -11.08 1.08 -12.36
C GLU A 134 -11.50 1.08 -10.88
N ILE A 135 -10.55 1.28 -9.97
CA ILE A 135 -10.84 1.34 -8.54
C ILE A 135 -11.70 2.57 -8.23
N LYS A 136 -11.42 3.73 -8.83
CA LYS A 136 -12.28 4.92 -8.70
C LYS A 136 -13.72 4.68 -9.15
N LYS A 137 -13.94 3.91 -10.22
CA LYS A 137 -15.31 3.55 -10.66
C LYS A 137 -16.00 2.65 -9.65
N LEU A 138 -15.27 1.74 -9.00
CA LEU A 138 -15.84 0.85 -7.98
C LEU A 138 -16.27 1.63 -6.73
N LEU A 139 -15.50 2.64 -6.31
CA LEU A 139 -15.86 3.50 -5.17
C LEU A 139 -17.17 4.25 -5.41
N LYS A 140 -17.33 4.88 -6.57
CA LYS A 140 -18.52 5.67 -6.94
C LYS A 140 -19.80 4.86 -7.06
N LYS A 141 -19.71 3.53 -7.21
CA LYS A 141 -20.88 2.64 -7.27
C LYS A 141 -21.43 2.29 -5.89
N ILE A 142 -20.72 2.65 -4.83
CA ILE A 142 -21.03 2.32 -3.44
C ILE A 142 -21.55 3.55 -2.67
N GLU A 143 -21.44 4.74 -3.27
CA GLU A 143 -22.13 5.97 -2.85
C GLU A 143 -23.58 5.99 -3.38
#